data_AF-A0AA42VGJ0-F1
#
_entry.id   AF-A0AA42VGJ0-F1
#
_cell.length_a   1.000
_cell.length_b   1.000
_cell.length_c   1.000
_cell.angle_alpha   90.00
_cell.angle_beta   90.00
_cell.angle_gamma   90.00
#
_symmetry.space_group_name_H-M   'P 1'
#
loop_
_entity.id
_entity.type
_entity.pdbx_description
1 polymer ?
#
loop_
_entity_poly.entity_id
_entity_poly.type
_entity_poly.pdbx_seq_one_letter_code
_entity_poly.pdbx_strand_id
1 'polypeptide(L)'
;MKKYSGFTLIEFSVAIAVFVTISFGVAAIRYNADIVEQSIKVHGIASDVNSGINTTLRLKVSSGCLTSISISHTDLITTGVPQTSVYPAPWVTSFAFGYRGGEPVSVIVSIDVRNAALAGELYTDSGADYISASTLSYQFPIKSPRLSSFGEMYRSSTNCWAHGIGDK
;
A
#
# COMPACT_ATOMS: atom_id res chain seq x y z
N MET A 1 -30.86 28.09 -54.72
CA MET A 1 -30.42 26.75 -54.27
C MET A 1 -28.99 26.86 -53.76
N LYS A 2 -28.75 26.65 -52.45
CA LYS A 2 -27.39 26.66 -51.87
C LYS A 2 -26.65 25.42 -52.38
N LYS A 3 -25.56 25.62 -53.13
CA LYS A 3 -24.63 24.56 -53.51
C LYS A 3 -23.97 24.04 -52.23
N TYR A 4 -24.34 22.85 -51.78
CA TYR A 4 -23.54 22.12 -50.81
C TYR A 4 -22.25 21.70 -51.53
N SER A 5 -21.18 22.48 -51.32
CA SER A 5 -19.83 22.08 -51.71
C SER A 5 -19.50 20.82 -50.89
N GLY A 6 -19.42 19.68 -51.56
CA GLY A 6 -19.03 18.42 -50.92
C GLY A 6 -17.63 18.55 -50.34
N PHE A 7 -17.43 18.03 -49.13
CA PHE A 7 -16.12 17.90 -48.52
C PHE A 7 -15.19 17.16 -49.47
N THR A 8 -14.02 17.75 -49.73
CA THR A 8 -12.99 17.08 -50.52
C THR A 8 -12.44 15.90 -49.72
N LEU A 9 -11.96 14.86 -50.43
CA LEU A 9 -11.37 13.67 -49.81
C LEU A 9 -10.21 14.04 -48.87
N ILE A 10 -9.49 15.12 -49.20
CA ILE A 10 -8.40 15.70 -48.39
C ILE A 10 -8.94 16.26 -47.08
N GLU A 11 -9.98 17.11 -47.11
CA GLU A 11 -10.60 17.67 -45.90
C GLU A 11 -11.16 16.57 -44.98
N PHE A 12 -11.69 15.49 -45.56
CA PHE A 12 -12.14 14.33 -44.78
C PHE A 12 -10.98 13.60 -44.10
N SER A 13 -9.87 13.36 -44.82
CA SER A 13 -8.68 12.74 -44.23
C SER A 13 -8.00 13.59 -43.16
N VAL A 14 -7.98 14.92 -43.32
CA VAL A 14 -7.47 15.85 -42.29
C VAL A 14 -8.39 15.83 -41.06
N ALA A 15 -9.71 15.85 -41.26
CA ALA A 15 -10.66 15.77 -40.17
C ALA A 15 -10.49 14.46 -39.37
N ILE A 16 -10.37 13.31 -40.05
CA ILE A 16 -10.10 12.02 -39.39
C ILE A 16 -8.80 12.07 -38.60
N ALA A 17 -7.71 12.58 -39.19
CA ALA A 17 -6.42 12.67 -38.51
C ALA A 17 -6.51 13.53 -37.23
N VAL A 18 -7.22 14.66 -37.29
CA VAL A 18 -7.47 15.53 -36.13
C VAL A 18 -8.31 14.80 -35.06
N PHE A 19 -9.42 14.17 -35.45
CA PHE A 19 -10.27 13.42 -34.50
C PHE A 19 -9.49 12.30 -33.83
N VAL A 20 -8.74 11.52 -34.59
CA VAL A 20 -7.93 10.41 -34.08
C VAL A 20 -6.89 10.93 -33.09
N THR A 21 -6.18 12.00 -33.43
CA THR A 21 -5.14 12.58 -32.55
C THR A 21 -5.74 13.09 -31.24
N ILE A 22 -6.87 13.79 -31.30
CA ILE A 22 -7.58 14.30 -30.11
C ILE A 22 -8.09 13.12 -29.26
N SER A 23 -8.69 12.11 -29.87
CA SER A 23 -9.22 10.94 -29.16
C SER A 23 -8.11 10.16 -28.44
N PHE A 24 -6.98 9.91 -29.10
CA PHE A 24 -5.83 9.28 -28.46
C PHE A 24 -5.24 10.15 -27.34
N GLY A 25 -5.15 11.47 -27.53
CA GLY A 25 -4.70 12.39 -26.50
C GLY A 25 -5.61 12.36 -25.26
N VAL A 26 -6.93 12.42 -25.44
CA VAL A 26 -7.90 12.35 -24.34
C VAL A 26 -7.84 10.99 -23.63
N ALA A 27 -7.70 9.89 -24.38
CA ALA A 27 -7.56 8.56 -23.80
C ALA A 27 -6.29 8.42 -22.95
N ALA A 28 -5.15 8.91 -23.45
CA ALA A 28 -3.88 8.88 -22.72
C ALA A 28 -3.92 9.73 -21.43
N ILE A 29 -4.53 10.92 -21.49
CA ILE A 29 -4.69 11.78 -20.30
C ILE A 29 -5.56 11.08 -19.24
N ARG A 30 -6.69 10.50 -19.65
CA ARG A 30 -7.58 9.77 -18.74
C ARG A 30 -6.91 8.56 -18.12
N TYR A 31 -6.13 7.82 -18.91
CA TYR A 31 -5.35 6.69 -18.43
C TYR A 31 -4.37 7.10 -17.34
N ASN A 32 -3.56 8.13 -17.58
CA ASN A 32 -2.60 8.59 -16.59
C ASN A 32 -3.29 9.10 -15.32
N ALA A 33 -4.42 9.79 -15.45
CA ALA A 33 -5.19 10.23 -14.29
C ALA A 33 -5.72 9.05 -13.45
N ASP A 34 -6.22 8.00 -14.10
CA ASP A 34 -6.69 6.77 -13.43
C ASP A 34 -5.54 6.04 -12.70
N ILE A 35 -4.36 5.94 -13.32
CA ILE A 35 -3.17 5.35 -12.69
C ILE A 35 -2.73 6.15 -11.46
N VAL A 36 -2.75 7.48 -11.53
CA VAL A 36 -2.42 8.33 -10.37
C VAL A 36 -3.44 8.16 -9.25
N GLU A 37 -4.74 8.16 -9.57
CA GLU A 37 -5.80 7.95 -8.58
C GLU A 37 -5.68 6.59 -7.90
N GLN A 38 -5.47 5.53 -8.69
CA GLN A 38 -5.27 4.19 -8.16
C GLN A 38 -3.98 4.08 -7.33
N SER A 39 -2.90 4.77 -7.71
CA SER A 39 -1.64 4.78 -6.96
C SER A 39 -1.82 5.41 -5.58
N ILE A 40 -2.53 6.54 -5.51
CA ILE A 40 -2.90 7.19 -4.25
C ILE A 40 -3.77 6.26 -3.41
N LYS A 41 -4.72 5.57 -4.04
CA LYS A 41 -5.62 4.62 -3.36
C LYS A 41 -4.85 3.44 -2.74
N VAL A 42 -3.92 2.82 -3.47
CA VAL A 42 -3.11 1.72 -2.94
C VAL A 42 -2.27 2.18 -1.75
N HIS A 43 -1.62 3.34 -1.85
CA HIS A 43 -0.87 3.91 -0.72
C HIS A 43 -1.78 4.19 0.49
N GLY A 44 -2.96 4.77 0.26
CA GLY A 44 -3.96 5.03 1.30
C GLY A 44 -4.38 3.76 2.04
N ILE A 45 -4.65 2.68 1.31
CA ILE A 45 -4.95 1.36 1.89
C ILE A 45 -3.79 0.89 2.78
N ALA A 46 -2.56 0.97 2.30
CA ALA A 46 -1.39 0.54 3.06
C ALA A 46 -1.21 1.36 4.36
N SER A 47 -1.41 2.67 4.27
CA SER A 47 -1.34 3.59 5.42
C SER A 47 -2.43 3.31 6.47
N ASP A 48 -3.68 3.13 6.04
CA ASP A 48 -4.81 2.79 6.91
C ASP A 48 -4.56 1.49 7.68
N VAL A 49 -4.10 0.46 6.97
CA VAL A 49 -3.81 -0.86 7.54
C VAL A 49 -2.65 -0.77 8.52
N ASN A 50 -1.57 -0.06 8.18
CA ASN A 50 -0.46 0.17 9.11
C ASN A 50 -0.88 0.95 10.36
N SER A 51 -1.74 1.97 10.21
CA SER A 51 -2.30 2.72 11.34
C SER A 51 -3.11 1.81 12.28
N GLY A 52 -3.96 0.95 11.72
CA GLY A 52 -4.71 -0.05 12.47
C GLY A 52 -3.84 -1.09 13.16
N ILE A 53 -2.78 -1.56 12.49
CA ILE A 53 -1.81 -2.49 13.07
C ILE A 53 -1.11 -1.83 14.26
N ASN A 54 -0.64 -0.59 14.13
CA ASN A 54 0.00 0.12 15.24
C ASN A 54 -0.96 0.36 16.42
N THR A 55 -2.22 0.68 16.14
CA THR A 55 -3.26 0.85 17.17
C THR A 55 -3.55 -0.47 17.88
N THR A 56 -3.73 -1.55 17.12
CA THR A 56 -3.97 -2.91 17.64
C THR A 56 -2.78 -3.41 18.45
N LEU A 57 -1.55 -3.21 17.97
CA LEU A 57 -0.32 -3.56 18.69
C LEU A 57 -0.28 -2.89 20.07
N ARG A 58 -0.58 -1.60 20.15
CA ARG A 58 -0.62 -0.88 21.45
C ARG A 58 -1.65 -1.46 22.41
N LEU A 59 -2.79 -1.92 21.91
CA LEU A 59 -3.84 -2.53 22.73
C LEU A 59 -3.46 -3.95 23.20
N LYS A 60 -2.80 -4.73 22.34
CA LYS A 60 -2.43 -6.13 22.66
C LYS A 60 -1.13 -6.24 23.49
N VAL A 61 -0.29 -5.21 23.50
CA VAL A 61 0.98 -5.18 24.26
C VAL A 61 0.78 -4.48 25.60
N SER A 62 0.10 -5.12 26.54
CA SER A 62 -0.13 -4.54 27.89
C SER A 62 1.08 -4.65 28.83
N SER A 63 2.04 -5.54 28.55
CA SER A 63 3.20 -5.83 29.41
C SER A 63 4.56 -5.72 28.70
N GLY A 64 4.57 -5.19 27.47
CA GLY A 64 5.82 -4.98 26.75
C GLY A 64 6.51 -6.27 26.32
N CYS A 65 5.76 -7.31 25.97
CA CYS A 65 6.31 -8.45 25.24
C CYS A 65 5.64 -8.50 23.86
N LEU A 66 6.45 -8.41 22.80
CA LEU A 66 5.99 -8.41 21.41
C LEU A 66 5.99 -9.82 20.77
N THR A 67 6.38 -10.86 21.52
CA THR A 67 6.37 -12.24 20.99
C THR A 67 4.95 -12.78 20.91
N SER A 68 4.62 -13.41 19.77
CA SER A 68 3.36 -14.14 19.57
C SER A 68 2.09 -13.29 19.42
N ILE A 69 2.21 -12.02 19.00
CA ILE A 69 1.03 -11.18 18.73
C ILE A 69 0.46 -11.53 17.35
N SER A 70 -0.74 -12.10 17.35
CA SER A 70 -1.55 -12.26 16.15
C SER A 70 -2.49 -11.07 15.99
N ILE A 71 -2.39 -10.38 14.85
CA ILE A 71 -3.36 -9.40 14.39
C ILE A 71 -4.08 -10.01 13.20
N SER A 72 -5.41 -10.02 13.27
CA SER A 72 -6.31 -10.45 12.21
C SER A 72 -6.93 -9.25 11.51
N HIS A 73 -7.49 -9.46 10.32
CA HIS A 73 -8.31 -8.45 9.65
C HIS A 73 -9.50 -7.99 10.51
N THR A 74 -10.08 -8.87 11.34
CA THR A 74 -11.13 -8.51 12.29
C THR A 74 -10.64 -7.51 13.33
N ASP A 75 -9.44 -7.72 13.89
CA ASP A 75 -8.85 -6.77 14.84
C ASP A 75 -8.71 -5.38 14.21
N LEU A 76 -8.26 -5.30 12.96
CA LEU A 76 -8.13 -4.04 12.23
C LEU A 76 -9.47 -3.31 12.11
N ILE A 77 -10.53 -4.02 11.71
CA ILE A 77 -11.88 -3.46 11.61
C ILE A 77 -12.38 -2.98 12.99
N THR A 78 -12.15 -3.77 14.05
CA THR A 78 -12.53 -3.37 15.42
C THR A 78 -11.79 -2.11 15.87
N THR A 79 -10.55 -1.91 15.45
CA THR A 79 -9.79 -0.67 15.72
C THR A 79 -10.14 0.50 14.79
N GLY A 80 -11.11 0.34 13.89
CA GLY A 80 -11.62 1.42 13.05
C GLY A 80 -10.96 1.55 11.68
N VAL A 81 -10.18 0.55 11.23
CA VAL A 81 -9.70 0.54 9.84
C VAL A 81 -10.89 0.33 8.90
N PRO A 82 -11.05 1.15 7.84
CA PRO A 82 -12.12 0.99 6.88
C PRO A 82 -12.14 -0.42 6.28
N GLN A 83 -13.31 -1.03 6.18
CA GLN A 83 -13.46 -2.37 5.59
C GLN A 83 -12.97 -2.39 4.12
N THR A 84 -13.09 -1.27 3.41
CA THR A 84 -12.58 -1.08 2.05
C THR A 84 -11.05 -1.06 1.97
N SER A 85 -10.34 -0.83 3.07
CA SER A 85 -8.87 -0.90 3.13
C SER A 85 -8.40 -2.29 3.58
N VAL A 86 -9.18 -2.96 4.42
CA VAL A 86 -8.93 -4.34 4.84
C VAL A 86 -9.22 -5.34 3.71
N TYR A 87 -10.31 -5.13 2.98
CA TYR A 87 -10.77 -5.95 1.86
C TYR A 87 -11.06 -5.07 0.62
N PRO A 88 -10.03 -4.47 0.01
CA PRO A 88 -10.19 -3.57 -1.13
C PRO A 88 -10.55 -4.34 -2.39
N ALA A 89 -11.81 -4.51 -2.75
CA ALA A 89 -12.14 -5.08 -4.06
C ALA A 89 -11.65 -4.17 -5.20
N PRO A 90 -11.02 -4.70 -6.28
CA PRO A 90 -10.81 -6.12 -6.62
C PRO A 90 -9.47 -6.72 -6.12
N TRP A 91 -8.74 -5.98 -5.30
CA TRP A 91 -7.43 -6.32 -4.75
C TRP A 91 -7.52 -7.13 -3.45
N VAL A 92 -6.37 -7.53 -2.93
CA VAL A 92 -6.26 -8.21 -1.63
C VAL A 92 -5.15 -7.60 -0.81
N THR A 93 -5.45 -7.31 0.46
CA THR A 93 -4.50 -6.80 1.43
C THR A 93 -4.01 -7.92 2.35
N SER A 94 -2.70 -8.05 2.48
CA SER A 94 -2.04 -8.85 3.52
C SER A 94 -1.04 -7.99 4.28
N PHE A 95 -0.62 -8.47 5.45
CA PHE A 95 0.43 -7.81 6.21
C PHE A 95 1.26 -8.83 6.96
N ALA A 96 2.51 -8.46 7.22
CA ALA A 96 3.47 -9.23 7.98
C ALA A 96 4.32 -8.29 8.85
N PHE A 97 5.05 -8.87 9.80
CA PHE A 97 6.03 -8.14 10.59
C PHE A 97 7.44 -8.47 10.11
N GLY A 98 8.24 -7.43 9.92
CA GLY A 98 9.69 -7.56 9.83
C GLY A 98 10.26 -7.66 11.24
N TYR A 99 11.07 -8.69 11.50
CA TYR A 99 11.66 -8.93 12.81
C TYR A 99 13.16 -8.66 12.82
N ARG A 100 13.67 -8.14 13.94
CA ARG A 100 15.10 -8.08 14.24
C ARG A 100 15.31 -8.70 15.62
N GLY A 101 16.11 -9.75 15.70
CA GLY A 101 16.35 -10.46 16.96
C GLY A 101 15.11 -11.08 17.61
N GLY A 102 13.97 -11.18 16.92
CA GLY A 102 12.70 -11.67 17.47
C GLY A 102 11.74 -10.58 17.96
N GLU A 103 12.10 -9.29 17.86
CA GLU A 103 11.18 -8.16 18.04
C GLU A 103 10.67 -7.66 16.67
N PRO A 104 9.36 -7.39 16.50
CA PRO A 104 8.84 -6.76 15.30
C PRO A 104 9.31 -5.29 15.24
N VAL A 105 10.05 -4.94 14.19
CA VAL A 105 10.64 -3.61 13.98
C VAL A 105 9.99 -2.86 12.81
N SER A 106 9.29 -3.57 11.94
CA SER A 106 8.53 -2.98 10.85
C SER A 106 7.25 -3.76 10.58
N VAL A 107 6.26 -3.07 10.04
CA VAL A 107 5.08 -3.65 9.40
C VAL A 107 5.33 -3.64 7.91
N ILE A 108 5.09 -4.76 7.25
CA ILE A 108 5.06 -4.86 5.79
C ILE A 108 3.60 -5.04 5.41
N VAL A 109 3.01 -4.06 4.74
CA VAL A 109 1.67 -4.16 4.16
C VAL A 109 1.81 -4.46 2.68
N SER A 110 1.15 -5.51 2.21
CA SER A 110 1.20 -5.94 0.81
C SER A 110 -0.19 -5.92 0.19
N ILE A 111 -0.29 -5.34 -1.00
CA ILE A 111 -1.54 -5.20 -1.74
C ILE A 111 -1.35 -5.91 -3.08
N ASP A 112 -2.04 -7.04 -3.25
CA ASP A 112 -2.09 -7.79 -4.50
C ASP A 112 -3.17 -7.18 -5.39
N VAL A 113 -2.74 -6.45 -6.42
CA VAL A 113 -3.65 -5.83 -7.40
C VAL A 113 -4.14 -6.80 -8.47
N ARG A 114 -3.82 -8.10 -8.35
CA ARG A 114 -4.23 -9.22 -9.23
C ARG A 114 -3.74 -9.13 -10.69
N ASN A 115 -3.04 -8.07 -11.05
CA ASN A 115 -2.52 -7.83 -12.39
C ASN A 115 -1.09 -7.27 -12.32
N ALA A 116 -0.12 -7.99 -12.89
CA ALA A 116 1.29 -7.60 -12.85
C ALA A 116 1.62 -6.35 -13.68
N ALA A 117 0.94 -6.14 -14.81
CA ALA A 117 1.15 -4.94 -15.63
C ALA A 117 0.67 -3.70 -14.88
N LEU A 118 -0.54 -3.75 -14.31
CA LEU A 118 -1.08 -2.69 -13.47
C LEU A 118 -0.18 -2.44 -12.25
N ALA A 119 0.30 -3.50 -11.58
CA ALA A 119 1.23 -3.34 -10.46
C ALA A 119 2.49 -2.58 -10.87
N GLY A 120 3.07 -2.87 -12.04
CA GLY A 120 4.24 -2.17 -12.56
C GLY A 120 4.00 -0.68 -12.78
N GLU A 121 2.82 -0.31 -13.28
CA GLU A 121 2.45 1.10 -13.46
C GLU A 121 2.25 1.81 -12.12
N LEU A 122 1.46 1.21 -11.22
CA LEU A 122 1.18 1.75 -9.90
C LEU A 122 2.45 1.86 -9.03
N TYR A 123 3.42 0.96 -9.19
CA TYR A 123 4.67 0.98 -8.43
C TYR A 123 5.41 2.32 -8.54
N THR A 124 5.41 2.91 -9.73
CA THR A 124 6.14 4.14 -10.03
C THR A 124 5.64 5.33 -9.20
N ASP A 125 4.33 5.42 -8.98
CA ASP A 125 3.69 6.60 -8.37
C ASP A 125 3.14 6.37 -6.96
N SER A 126 2.93 5.11 -6.56
CA SER A 126 2.31 4.77 -5.27
C SER A 126 3.27 4.88 -4.07
N GLY A 127 4.58 4.98 -4.31
CA GLY A 127 5.59 5.00 -3.25
C GLY A 127 5.75 3.66 -2.52
N ALA A 128 5.46 2.54 -3.19
CA ALA A 128 5.75 1.21 -2.67
C ALA A 128 7.27 0.98 -2.57
N ASP A 129 7.73 0.29 -1.52
CA ASP A 129 9.15 0.00 -1.34
C ASP A 129 9.64 -1.06 -2.32
N TYR A 130 8.81 -2.06 -2.61
CA TYR A 130 9.11 -3.07 -3.62
C TYR A 130 7.85 -3.66 -4.26
N ILE A 131 8.06 -4.28 -5.42
CA ILE A 131 7.04 -4.98 -6.20
C ILE A 131 7.48 -6.42 -6.43
N SER A 132 6.53 -7.35 -6.33
CA SER A 132 6.70 -8.75 -6.71
C SER A 132 5.46 -9.25 -7.46
N ALA A 133 5.62 -9.53 -8.75
CA ALA A 133 4.52 -9.89 -9.64
C ALA A 133 3.38 -8.86 -9.59
N SER A 134 2.20 -9.24 -9.09
CA SER A 134 1.04 -8.35 -8.94
C SER A 134 0.94 -7.67 -7.58
N THR A 135 1.94 -7.83 -6.70
CA THR A 135 1.89 -7.33 -5.33
C THR A 135 2.81 -6.14 -5.12
N LEU A 136 2.24 -5.06 -4.60
CA LEU A 136 2.95 -3.88 -4.12
C LEU A 136 3.12 -3.99 -2.60
N SER A 137 4.32 -3.73 -2.10
CA SER A 137 4.63 -3.84 -0.68
C SER A 137 5.17 -2.53 -0.12
N TYR A 138 4.68 -2.18 1.06
CA TYR A 138 4.98 -0.97 1.80
C TYR A 138 5.51 -1.35 3.18
N GLN A 139 6.66 -0.80 3.55
CA GLN A 139 7.35 -1.05 4.79
C GLN A 139 7.26 0.17 5.69
N PHE A 140 6.58 0.00 6.81
CA PHE A 140 6.43 1.04 7.82
C PHE A 140 7.25 0.68 9.06
N PRO A 141 8.11 1.58 9.55
CA PRO A 141 8.83 1.32 10.80
C PRO A 141 7.84 1.32 11.98
N ILE A 142 7.91 0.29 12.82
CA ILE A 142 7.21 0.30 14.11
C ILE A 142 8.03 1.18 15.03
N LYS A 143 7.48 2.33 15.44
CA LYS A 143 8.11 3.16 16.47
C LYS A 143 7.91 2.51 17.83
N SER A 144 8.67 1.45 18.12
CA SER A 144 8.79 0.91 19.47
C SER A 144 9.64 1.89 20.28
N PRO A 145 9.22 2.33 21.49
CA PRO A 145 10.07 3.13 22.39
C PRO A 145 11.35 2.41 22.85
N ARG A 146 11.56 1.17 22.36
CA ARG A 146 12.63 0.23 22.69
C ARG A 146 13.73 0.14 21.62
N LEU A 147 13.55 0.79 20.47
CA LEU A 147 14.48 0.69 19.33
C LEU A 147 15.80 1.47 19.51
N SER A 148 15.95 2.26 20.56
CA SER A 148 17.14 3.10 20.76
C SER A 148 18.40 2.31 21.14
N SER A 149 18.30 1.06 21.57
CA SER A 149 19.46 0.30 22.05
C SER A 149 19.17 -1.20 22.14
N PHE A 150 19.36 -1.95 21.03
CA PHE A 150 19.37 -3.42 21.08
C PHE A 150 20.35 -3.98 22.14
N GLY A 151 21.42 -3.22 22.44
CA GLY A 151 22.40 -3.57 23.49
C GLY A 151 21.86 -3.49 24.92
N GLU A 152 20.70 -2.86 25.14
CA GLU A 152 20.04 -2.74 26.44
C GLU A 152 18.87 -3.72 26.60
N MET A 153 18.62 -4.55 25.57
CA MET A 153 17.60 -5.58 25.61
C MET A 153 18.20 -6.89 26.11
N TYR A 154 17.56 -7.51 27.10
CA TYR A 154 17.88 -8.86 27.52
C TYR A 154 16.68 -9.78 27.29
N ARG A 155 16.98 -11.06 27.08
CA ARG A 155 15.96 -12.11 27.01
C ARG A 155 15.51 -12.41 28.44
N SER A 156 14.28 -12.05 28.78
CA SER A 156 13.69 -12.38 30.07
C SER A 156 13.52 -13.90 30.21
N SER A 157 13.29 -14.34 31.45
CA SER A 157 12.94 -15.74 31.79
C SER A 157 11.68 -16.25 31.07
N THR A 158 10.85 -15.36 30.53
CA THR A 158 9.67 -15.68 29.73
C THR A 158 9.94 -15.77 28.22
N ASN A 159 11.22 -15.79 27.80
CA ASN A 159 11.64 -15.71 26.39
C ASN A 159 11.20 -14.43 25.66
N CYS A 160 10.80 -13.40 26.41
CA CYS A 160 10.44 -12.09 25.89
C CYS A 160 11.66 -11.17 25.89
N TRP A 161 11.78 -10.30 24.90
CA TRP A 161 12.73 -9.20 24.97
C TRP A 161 12.17 -8.07 25.83
N ALA A 162 12.84 -7.77 26.95
CA ALA A 162 12.47 -6.72 27.87
C ALA A 162 13.51 -5.59 27.85
N HIS A 163 13.04 -4.36 28.10
CA HIS A 163 13.89 -3.19 28.33
C HIS A 163 14.08 -2.98 29.82
N GLY A 164 15.33 -2.91 30.27
CA GLY A 164 15.67 -2.66 31.66
C GLY A 164 17.16 -2.89 31.91
N ILE A 165 17.69 -2.17 32.89
CA ILE A 165 19.03 -2.44 33.45
C ILE A 165 18.97 -3.86 33.99
N GLY A 166 19.57 -4.81 33.28
CA GLY A 166 19.67 -6.17 33.76
C GLY A 166 20.37 -6.15 35.12
N ASP A 167 19.78 -6.81 36.11
CA ASP A 167 20.58 -7.35 37.20
C ASP A 167 21.64 -8.26 36.54
N LYS A 168 22.90 -7.81 36.63
CA LYS A 168 24.06 -8.65 36.31
C LYS A 168 24.18 -9.80 37.29
#